data_AF-A0A832ZGJ8-F1
#
_entry.id   AF-A0A832ZGJ8-F1
#
_cell.length_a   1.000
_cell.length_b   1.000
_cell.length_c   1.000
_cell.angle_alpha   90.00
_cell.angle_beta   90.00
_cell.angle_gamma   90.00
#
_symmetry.space_group_name_H-M   'P 1'
#
loop_
_entity.id
_entity.type
_entity.pdbx_description
1 polymer ?
#
loop_
_entity_poly.entity_id
_entity_poly.type
_entity_poly.pdbx_seq_one_letter_code
_entity_poly.pdbx_strand_id
1 'polypeptide(L)'
;MGLLESIKYAFIAYKEKIGEGMLYSIILSILNILWFIPIIGPIILAFIYPTVLRKIADEWKLSIDSMDTSETRKVALIVMAPMLILHIVLFGVIIDVLSHTFSGAKNSGALLTVLLSNITIIAICILIALVVSALFLYSFYALVLGKERRIVIDVKKSISIMIFGIILGVMGSILSMIVSVIPVIGSVIEMILYFLVFPVIGALAVLHYTRSL
;
A
#
# COMPACT_ATOMS: atom_id res chain seq x y z
N MET A 1 -4.20 -10.26 20.02
CA MET A 1 -5.61 -10.08 19.59
C MET A 1 -5.81 -10.76 18.24
N GLY A 2 -7.04 -11.16 17.94
CA GLY A 2 -7.35 -11.89 16.70
C GLY A 2 -7.50 -10.99 15.48
N LEU A 3 -7.41 -11.59 14.28
CA LEU A 3 -7.67 -10.91 13.00
C LEU A 3 -9.07 -10.27 12.97
N LEU A 4 -10.09 -11.06 13.35
CA LEU A 4 -11.48 -10.63 13.38
C LEU A 4 -11.72 -9.46 14.35
N GLU A 5 -11.02 -9.43 15.48
CA GLU A 5 -11.14 -8.40 16.50
C GLU A 5 -10.63 -7.05 15.98
N SER A 6 -9.51 -7.05 15.25
CA SER A 6 -8.95 -5.83 14.64
C SER A 6 -9.83 -5.28 13.53
N ILE A 7 -10.44 -6.17 12.73
CA ILE A 7 -11.43 -5.77 11.71
C ILE A 7 -12.66 -5.18 12.38
N LYS A 8 -13.22 -5.86 13.39
CA LYS A 8 -14.39 -5.39 14.13
C LYS A 8 -14.15 -4.01 14.74
N TYR A 9 -12.98 -3.80 15.37
CA TYR A 9 -12.57 -2.50 15.87
C TYR A 9 -12.57 -1.44 14.77
N ALA A 10 -11.94 -1.72 13.62
CA ALA A 10 -11.84 -0.77 12.52
C ALA A 10 -13.23 -0.34 11.99
N PHE A 11 -14.16 -1.28 11.85
CA PHE A 11 -15.54 -0.97 11.43
C PHE A 11 -16.31 -0.14 12.46
N ILE A 12 -16.19 -0.48 13.75
CA ILE A 12 -16.85 0.28 14.83
C ILE A 12 -16.33 1.71 14.86
N ALA A 13 -15.01 1.86 14.87
CA ALA A 13 -14.40 3.17 14.91
C ALA A 13 -14.74 3.99 13.65
N TYR A 14 -14.80 3.34 12.47
CA TYR A 14 -15.23 3.99 11.23
C TYR A 14 -16.66 4.50 11.28
N LYS A 15 -17.56 3.70 11.84
CA LYS A 15 -18.95 4.09 12.02
C LYS A 15 -19.09 5.29 12.95
N GLU A 16 -18.32 5.34 14.03
CA GLU A 16 -18.36 6.45 14.99
C GLU A 16 -17.88 7.78 14.41
N LYS A 17 -16.90 7.73 13.50
CA LYS A 17 -16.25 8.90 12.90
C LYS A 17 -16.40 8.93 11.37
N ILE A 18 -17.60 8.64 10.86
CA ILE A 18 -17.80 8.41 9.43
C ILE A 18 -17.35 9.57 8.53
N GLY A 19 -17.55 10.82 8.94
CA GLY A 19 -17.10 12.00 8.18
C GLY A 19 -15.57 12.11 8.10
N GLU A 20 -14.87 11.96 9.23
CA GLU A 20 -13.41 11.92 9.28
C GLU A 20 -12.87 10.69 8.52
N GLY A 21 -13.52 9.54 8.69
CA GLY A 21 -13.19 8.29 8.02
C GLY A 21 -13.25 8.41 6.50
N MET A 22 -14.31 9.01 5.96
CA MET A 22 -14.43 9.27 4.51
C MET A 22 -13.32 10.21 4.02
N LEU A 23 -13.02 11.27 4.77
CA LEU A 23 -11.95 12.21 4.41
C LEU A 23 -10.58 11.52 4.38
N TYR A 24 -10.25 10.71 5.39
CA TYR A 24 -9.02 9.93 5.40
C TYR A 24 -8.98 8.87 4.30
N SER A 25 -10.10 8.22 3.99
CA SER A 25 -10.15 7.28 2.86
C SER A 25 -9.88 7.95 1.53
N ILE A 26 -10.40 9.16 1.30
CA ILE A 26 -10.08 9.95 0.11
C ILE A 26 -8.58 10.28 0.07
N ILE A 27 -8.01 10.74 1.19
CA ILE A 27 -6.57 11.03 1.28
C ILE A 27 -5.75 9.77 0.96
N LEU A 28 -6.04 8.64 1.62
CA LEU A 28 -5.35 7.38 1.39
C LEU A 28 -5.51 6.88 -0.05
N SER A 29 -6.69 7.07 -0.66
CA SER A 29 -6.92 6.77 -2.07
C SER A 29 -6.07 7.61 -3.01
N ILE A 30 -5.97 8.93 -2.76
CA ILE A 30 -5.10 9.82 -3.54
C ILE A 30 -3.64 9.39 -3.39
N LEU A 31 -3.21 9.04 -2.18
CA LEU A 31 -1.87 8.51 -1.93
C LEU A 31 -1.62 7.20 -2.70
N ASN A 32 -2.60 6.29 -2.76
CA ASN A 32 -2.49 5.08 -3.58
C ASN A 32 -2.39 5.41 -5.08
N ILE A 33 -3.04 6.47 -5.57
CA ILE A 33 -2.91 6.90 -6.97
C ILE A 33 -1.51 7.46 -7.25
N LEU A 34 -0.91 8.19 -6.29
CA LEU A 34 0.45 8.71 -6.43
C LEU A 34 1.47 7.59 -6.65
N TRP A 35 1.18 6.36 -6.22
CA TRP A 35 2.02 5.19 -6.49
C TRP A 35 2.30 4.98 -7.98
N PHE A 36 1.34 5.33 -8.85
CA PHE A 36 1.46 5.14 -10.30
C PHE A 36 2.31 6.22 -10.98
N ILE A 37 2.72 7.28 -10.26
CA ILE A 37 3.61 8.30 -10.81
C ILE A 37 5.05 7.80 -10.66
N PRO A 38 5.75 7.47 -11.76
CA PRO A 38 7.10 6.93 -11.69
C PRO A 38 8.04 7.90 -10.97
N ILE A 39 8.95 7.35 -10.17
CA ILE A 39 10.01 8.08 -9.45
C ILE A 39 9.49 9.00 -8.34
N ILE A 40 8.73 10.04 -8.70
CA ILE A 40 8.25 11.08 -7.78
C ILE A 40 7.20 10.51 -6.81
N GLY A 41 6.32 9.63 -7.29
CA GLY A 41 5.25 9.02 -6.49
C GLY A 41 5.75 8.32 -5.22
N PRO A 42 6.63 7.30 -5.34
CA PRO A 42 7.22 6.62 -4.19
C PRO A 42 7.96 7.57 -3.25
N ILE A 43 8.66 8.59 -3.76
CA ILE A 43 9.35 9.57 -2.90
C ILE A 43 8.31 10.35 -2.07
N ILE A 44 7.31 10.95 -2.71
CA ILE A 44 6.26 11.71 -2.02
C ILE A 44 5.57 10.82 -0.98
N LEU A 45 5.26 9.58 -1.33
CA LEU A 45 4.60 8.65 -0.43
C LEU A 45 5.43 8.33 0.79
N ALA A 46 6.75 8.18 0.66
CA ALA A 46 7.62 7.91 1.80
C ALA A 46 7.59 9.03 2.86
N PHE A 47 7.27 10.27 2.47
CA PHE A 47 7.15 11.40 3.39
C PHE A 47 5.73 11.61 3.92
N ILE A 48 4.72 11.52 3.04
CA ILE A 48 3.34 11.86 3.38
C ILE A 48 2.63 10.70 4.05
N TYR A 49 2.78 9.48 3.53
CA TYR A 49 2.03 8.31 3.99
C TYR A 49 2.25 8.00 5.48
N PRO A 50 3.49 8.00 6.03
CA PRO A 50 3.71 7.83 7.46
C PRO A 50 3.02 8.89 8.31
N THR A 51 3.03 10.14 7.84
CA THR A 51 2.45 11.29 8.55
C THR A 51 0.93 11.17 8.61
N VAL A 52 0.30 10.74 7.52
CA VAL A 52 -1.16 10.50 7.47
C VAL A 52 -1.56 9.34 8.36
N LEU A 53 -0.87 8.19 8.27
CA LEU A 53 -1.17 7.03 9.13
C LEU A 53 -0.96 7.37 10.61
N ARG A 54 0.05 8.18 10.92
CA ARG A 54 0.29 8.64 12.28
C ARG A 54 -0.87 9.48 12.79
N LYS A 55 -1.31 10.45 11.99
CA LYS A 55 -2.44 11.32 12.34
C LYS A 55 -3.72 10.50 12.56
N ILE A 56 -3.98 9.51 11.71
CA ILE A 56 -5.09 8.54 11.90
C ILE A 56 -4.92 7.82 13.24
N ALA A 57 -3.73 7.29 13.53
CA ALA A 57 -3.47 6.58 14.78
C ALA A 57 -3.69 7.47 16.02
N ASP A 58 -3.27 8.72 15.98
CA ASP A 58 -3.43 9.68 17.07
C ASP A 58 -4.92 10.05 17.27
N GLU A 59 -5.63 10.43 16.20
CA GLU A 59 -7.05 10.84 16.28
C GLU A 59 -8.00 9.70 16.65
N TRP A 60 -7.57 8.45 16.45
CA TRP A 60 -8.35 7.24 16.74
C TRP A 60 -7.81 6.51 17.98
N LYS A 61 -6.93 7.15 18.75
CA LYS A 61 -6.42 6.65 20.04
C LYS A 61 -5.73 5.28 19.95
N LEU A 62 -5.09 5.03 18.81
CA LEU A 62 -4.27 3.85 18.56
C LEU A 62 -2.79 4.08 18.90
N SER A 63 -2.31 5.32 18.83
CA SER A 63 -0.93 5.63 19.18
C SER A 63 -0.64 5.39 20.65
N ILE A 64 0.59 4.95 20.92
CA ILE A 64 1.07 4.63 22.27
C ILE A 64 1.88 5.81 22.83
N ASP A 65 2.75 6.38 21.99
CA ASP A 65 3.75 7.35 22.43
C ASP A 65 3.98 8.41 21.34
N SER A 66 4.22 9.67 21.72
CA SER A 66 4.56 10.75 20.78
C SER A 66 5.96 10.50 20.20
N MET A 67 6.06 10.15 18.91
CA MET A 67 7.33 9.88 18.26
C MET A 67 7.51 10.77 17.04
N ASP A 68 8.75 11.25 16.86
CA ASP A 68 9.16 11.93 15.62
C ASP A 68 9.03 10.97 14.42
N THR A 69 8.38 11.45 13.37
CA THR A 69 8.17 10.73 12.10
C THR A 69 9.45 10.44 11.33
N SER A 70 10.61 10.97 11.75
CA SER A 70 11.91 10.79 11.08
C SER A 70 12.26 9.31 10.84
N GLU A 71 12.20 8.46 11.86
CA GLU A 71 12.50 7.02 11.71
C GLU A 71 11.45 6.31 10.85
N THR A 72 10.17 6.68 10.99
CA THR A 72 9.10 6.12 10.16
C THR A 72 9.29 6.46 8.69
N ARG A 73 9.74 7.68 8.37
CA ARG A 73 10.09 8.11 7.01
C ARG A 73 11.30 7.37 6.47
N LYS A 74 12.33 7.10 7.29
CA LYS A 74 13.47 6.28 6.88
C LYS A 74 13.03 4.87 6.50
N VAL A 75 12.20 4.22 7.32
CA VAL A 75 11.66 2.90 6.98
C VAL A 75 10.80 2.95 5.72
N ALA A 76 9.96 3.99 5.57
CA ALA A 76 9.16 4.18 4.37
C ALA A 76 10.04 4.27 3.11
N LEU A 77 11.14 5.03 3.16
CA LEU A 77 12.10 5.14 2.08
C LEU A 77 12.79 3.80 1.78
N ILE A 78 13.17 3.03 2.81
CA ILE A 78 13.76 1.69 2.63
C ILE A 78 12.77 0.75 1.93
N VAL A 79 11.50 0.75 2.35
CA VAL A 79 10.43 -0.05 1.72
C VAL A 79 10.18 0.39 0.28
N MET A 80 10.24 1.69 0.01
CA MET A 80 9.94 2.26 -1.31
C MET A 80 11.12 2.26 -2.28
N ALA A 81 12.37 2.14 -1.81
CA ALA A 81 13.56 2.17 -2.67
C ALA A 81 13.61 1.03 -3.71
N PRO A 82 13.32 -0.23 -3.37
CA PRO A 82 13.20 -1.30 -4.38
C PRO A 82 12.09 -1.03 -5.39
N MET A 83 10.99 -0.43 -4.95
CA MET A 83 9.88 -0.06 -5.83
C MET A 83 10.27 1.09 -6.75
N LEU A 84 11.06 2.05 -6.28
CA LEU A 84 11.65 3.09 -7.11
C LEU A 84 12.55 2.49 -8.21
N ILE A 85 13.40 1.52 -7.87
CA ILE A 85 14.23 0.80 -8.84
C ILE A 85 13.35 0.10 -9.88
N LEU A 86 12.29 -0.60 -9.44
CA LEU A 86 11.33 -1.22 -10.34
C LEU A 86 10.69 -0.20 -11.29
N HIS A 87 10.27 0.97 -10.80
CA HIS A 87 9.71 2.03 -11.64
C HIS A 87 10.72 2.55 -12.67
N ILE A 88 11.99 2.71 -12.29
CA ILE A 88 13.05 3.13 -13.22
C ILE A 88 13.26 2.08 -14.31
N VAL A 89 13.31 0.79 -13.95
CA VAL A 89 13.43 -0.32 -14.91
C VAL A 89 12.24 -0.34 -15.86
N LEU A 90 11.01 -0.26 -15.34
CA LEU A 90 9.80 -0.23 -16.17
C LEU A 90 9.76 0.99 -17.08
N PHE A 91 10.17 2.16 -16.59
CA PHE A 91 10.23 3.38 -17.38
C PHE A 91 11.26 3.26 -18.52
N GLY A 92 12.42 2.64 -18.25
CA GLY A 92 13.41 2.32 -19.28
C GLY A 92 12.84 1.38 -20.36
N VAL A 93 12.12 0.34 -19.97
CA VAL A 93 11.43 -0.57 -20.90
C VAL A 93 10.38 0.17 -21.74
N ILE A 94 9.62 1.08 -21.14
CA ILE A 94 8.65 1.91 -21.86
C ILE A 94 9.35 2.81 -22.89
N ILE A 95 10.44 3.49 -22.52
CA ILE A 95 11.22 4.33 -23.45
C ILE A 95 11.75 3.50 -24.62
N ASP A 96 12.33 2.32 -24.33
CA ASP A 96 12.86 1.43 -25.35
C ASP A 96 11.77 0.99 -26.34
N VAL A 97 10.60 0.59 -25.82
CA VAL A 97 9.40 0.28 -26.59
C VAL A 97 8.95 1.46 -27.46
N LEU A 98 8.88 2.67 -26.90
CA LEU A 98 8.45 3.86 -27.64
C LEU A 98 9.44 4.19 -28.76
N SER A 99 10.75 4.08 -28.51
CA SER A 99 11.78 4.33 -29.53
C SER A 99 11.69 3.39 -30.74
N HIS A 100 11.34 2.12 -30.50
CA HIS A 100 11.10 1.12 -31.55
C HIS A 100 9.78 1.38 -32.31
N THR A 101 8.78 1.94 -31.63
CA THR A 101 7.48 2.26 -32.24
C THR A 101 7.58 3.52 -33.12
N PHE A 102 8.31 4.55 -32.69
CA PHE A 102 8.47 5.80 -33.43
C PHE A 102 9.51 5.73 -34.55
N SER A 103 10.43 4.75 -34.54
CA SER A 103 11.40 4.55 -35.62
C SER A 103 10.82 3.88 -36.88
N GLY A 104 9.51 3.60 -36.93
CA GLY A 104 8.84 3.05 -38.11
C GLY A 104 9.11 1.56 -38.37
N ALA A 105 9.76 0.86 -37.44
CA ALA A 105 9.96 -0.58 -37.52
C ALA A 105 8.59 -1.29 -37.39
N LYS A 106 8.05 -1.80 -38.51
CA LYS A 106 6.83 -2.62 -38.56
C LYS A 106 7.03 -4.02 -37.95
N ASN A 107 7.54 -4.12 -36.73
CA ASN A 107 7.72 -5.38 -36.02
C ASN A 107 6.86 -5.42 -34.76
N SER A 108 5.63 -5.92 -34.91
CA SER A 108 4.77 -6.31 -33.79
C SER A 108 5.43 -7.34 -32.85
N GLY A 109 6.45 -8.06 -33.33
CA GLY A 109 7.28 -8.96 -32.51
C GLY A 109 8.31 -8.24 -31.63
N ALA A 110 8.74 -7.01 -31.96
CA ALA A 110 9.79 -6.31 -31.21
C ALA A 110 9.35 -5.96 -29.78
N LEU A 111 8.07 -5.62 -29.59
CA LEU A 111 7.50 -5.35 -28.26
C LEU A 111 7.59 -6.57 -27.34
N LEU A 112 7.19 -7.73 -27.86
CA LEU A 112 7.22 -8.99 -27.12
C LEU A 112 8.68 -9.40 -26.84
N THR A 113 9.60 -9.22 -27.79
CA THR A 113 11.02 -9.51 -27.60
C THR A 113 11.68 -8.60 -26.56
N VAL A 114 11.38 -7.30 -26.54
CA VAL A 114 11.88 -6.35 -25.52
C VAL A 114 11.31 -6.69 -24.14
N LEU A 115 10.02 -7.01 -24.03
CA LEU A 115 9.42 -7.44 -22.76
C LEU A 115 10.00 -8.76 -22.25
N LEU A 116 10.12 -9.77 -23.12
CA LEU A 116 10.68 -11.08 -22.76
C LEU A 116 12.17 -11.00 -22.41
N SER A 117 12.94 -10.15 -23.09
CA SER A 117 14.36 -9.96 -22.75
C SER A 117 14.58 -9.28 -21.41
N ASN A 118 13.60 -8.49 -20.93
CA ASN A 118 13.67 -7.81 -19.64
C ASN A 118 12.88 -8.53 -18.52
N ILE A 119 12.18 -9.63 -18.81
CA ILE A 119 11.28 -10.30 -17.84
C ILE A 119 12.04 -10.78 -16.60
N THR A 120 13.26 -11.29 -16.76
CA THR A 120 14.08 -11.76 -15.64
C THR A 120 14.47 -10.61 -14.73
N ILE A 121 14.85 -9.46 -15.29
CA ILE A 121 15.23 -8.26 -14.52
C ILE A 121 14.00 -7.72 -13.77
N ILE A 122 12.86 -7.63 -14.45
CA ILE A 122 11.58 -7.21 -13.85
C ILE A 122 11.20 -8.15 -12.70
N ALA A 123 11.27 -9.46 -12.91
CA ALA A 123 10.95 -10.46 -11.90
C ALA A 123 11.86 -10.37 -10.66
N ILE A 124 13.17 -10.17 -10.87
CA ILE A 124 14.14 -9.96 -9.78
C ILE A 124 13.81 -8.68 -9.01
N CYS A 125 13.50 -7.59 -9.71
CA CYS A 125 13.13 -6.32 -9.06
C CYS A 125 11.85 -6.47 -8.23
N ILE A 126 10.82 -7.13 -8.76
CA ILE A 126 9.58 -7.43 -8.05
C ILE A 126 9.86 -8.28 -6.81
N LEU A 127 10.69 -9.33 -6.93
CA LEU A 127 11.03 -10.21 -5.82
C LEU A 127 11.76 -9.45 -4.70
N ILE A 128 12.77 -8.66 -5.04
CA ILE A 128 13.49 -7.84 -4.07
C ILE A 128 12.54 -6.86 -3.38
N ALA A 129 11.68 -6.20 -4.15
CA ALA A 129 10.73 -5.24 -3.60
C ALA A 129 9.70 -5.89 -2.67
N LEU A 130 9.23 -7.09 -3.01
CA LEU A 130 8.36 -7.89 -2.15
C LEU A 130 9.04 -8.28 -0.84
N VAL A 131 10.27 -8.82 -0.92
CA VAL A 131 11.02 -9.28 0.25
C VAL A 131 11.34 -8.11 1.19
N VAL A 132 11.87 -7.00 0.65
CA VAL A 132 12.17 -5.82 1.46
C VAL A 132 10.89 -5.25 2.07
N SER A 133 9.82 -5.09 1.28
CA SER A 133 8.54 -4.61 1.82
C SER A 133 8.07 -5.50 2.97
N ALA A 134 8.04 -6.81 2.75
CA ALA A 134 7.59 -7.79 3.74
C ALA A 134 8.41 -7.69 5.03
N LEU A 135 9.74 -7.64 4.96
CA LEU A 135 10.61 -7.62 6.14
C LEU A 135 10.40 -6.39 7.03
N PHE A 136 10.09 -5.24 6.44
CA PHE A 136 9.98 -3.96 7.15
C PHE A 136 8.55 -3.55 7.51
N LEU A 137 7.53 -4.35 7.17
CA LEU A 137 6.13 -4.06 7.52
C LEU A 137 5.93 -3.82 9.01
N TYR A 138 6.47 -4.70 9.87
CA TYR A 138 6.34 -4.53 11.32
C TYR A 138 7.02 -3.24 11.80
N SER A 139 8.27 -2.99 11.38
CA SER A 139 8.99 -1.77 11.75
C SER A 139 8.19 -0.53 11.37
N PHE A 140 7.64 -0.51 10.15
CA PHE A 140 6.87 0.61 9.63
C PHE A 140 5.65 0.92 10.50
N TYR A 141 4.75 -0.05 10.70
CA TYR A 141 3.53 0.17 11.48
C TYR A 141 3.79 0.35 12.97
N ALA A 142 4.81 -0.31 13.54
CA ALA A 142 5.19 -0.14 14.94
C ALA A 142 5.73 1.27 15.21
N LEU A 143 6.54 1.83 14.30
CA LEU A 143 7.02 3.21 14.37
C LEU A 143 5.88 4.22 14.19
N VAL A 144 4.93 3.97 13.28
CA VAL A 144 3.71 4.80 13.15
C VAL A 144 2.98 4.87 14.49
N LEU A 145 2.83 3.75 15.19
CA LEU A 145 2.14 3.71 16.49
C LEU A 145 2.96 4.29 17.65
N GLY A 146 4.25 4.58 17.45
CA GLY A 146 5.18 4.91 18.54
C GLY A 146 5.52 3.72 19.45
N LYS A 147 5.24 2.50 18.98
CA LYS A 147 5.51 1.25 19.72
C LYS A 147 6.98 0.90 19.75
N GLU A 148 7.67 1.18 18.65
CA GLU A 148 9.13 1.07 18.54
C GLU A 148 9.73 2.45 18.38
N ARG A 149 10.98 2.63 18.81
CA ARG A 149 11.71 3.92 18.68
C ARG A 149 12.80 3.92 17.62
N ARG A 150 13.03 2.76 17.00
CA ARG A 150 14.07 2.54 15.99
C ARG A 150 13.63 1.47 15.02
N ILE A 151 14.32 1.35 13.90
CA ILE A 151 14.09 0.28 12.93
C ILE A 151 14.39 -1.08 13.58
N VAL A 152 13.38 -1.95 13.66
CA VAL A 152 13.50 -3.31 14.20
C VAL A 152 12.92 -4.30 13.21
N ILE A 153 13.73 -5.22 12.72
CA ILE A 153 13.29 -6.27 11.80
C ILE A 153 12.84 -7.49 12.62
N ASP A 154 11.53 -7.68 12.73
CA ASP A 154 10.92 -8.89 13.29
C ASP A 154 10.18 -9.64 12.18
N VAL A 155 10.85 -10.67 11.64
CA VAL A 155 10.35 -11.44 10.50
C VAL A 155 9.00 -12.08 10.80
N LYS A 156 8.80 -12.60 12.02
CA LYS A 156 7.57 -13.30 12.39
C LYS A 156 6.39 -12.32 12.42
N LYS A 157 6.57 -11.17 13.07
CA LYS A 157 5.52 -10.13 13.15
C LYS A 157 5.24 -9.52 11.78
N SER A 158 6.28 -9.26 11.00
CA SER A 158 6.19 -8.74 9.63
C SER A 158 5.39 -9.67 8.71
N ILE A 159 5.70 -10.97 8.69
CA ILE A 159 4.93 -11.97 7.93
C ILE A 159 3.48 -12.03 8.42
N SER A 160 3.26 -11.94 9.73
CA SER A 160 1.91 -11.94 10.31
C SER A 160 1.07 -10.75 9.81
N ILE A 161 1.66 -9.55 9.74
CA ILE A 161 1.02 -8.34 9.20
C ILE A 161 0.78 -8.50 7.69
N MET A 162 1.73 -9.07 6.95
CA MET A 162 1.57 -9.33 5.51
C MET A 162 0.39 -10.26 5.24
N ILE A 163 0.31 -11.40 5.94
CA ILE A 163 -0.81 -12.36 5.81
C ILE A 163 -2.13 -11.68 6.17
N PHE A 164 -2.14 -10.89 7.25
CA PHE A 164 -3.32 -10.13 7.64
C PHE A 164 -3.77 -9.16 6.53
N GLY A 165 -2.85 -8.42 5.92
CA GLY A 165 -3.14 -7.54 4.77
C GLY A 165 -3.66 -8.30 3.55
N ILE A 166 -3.09 -9.47 3.23
CA ILE A 166 -3.57 -10.33 2.13
C ILE A 166 -5.01 -10.77 2.38
N ILE A 167 -5.33 -11.21 3.60
CA ILE A 167 -6.69 -11.63 3.96
C ILE A 167 -7.68 -10.46 3.79
N LEU A 168 -7.32 -9.25 4.23
CA LEU A 168 -8.15 -8.06 4.01
C LEU A 168 -8.37 -7.77 2.53
N GLY A 169 -7.32 -7.88 1.71
CA GLY A 169 -7.41 -7.70 0.26
C GLY A 169 -8.36 -8.70 -0.38
N VAL A 170 -8.23 -9.99 -0.06
CA VAL A 170 -9.12 -11.05 -0.56
C VAL A 170 -10.56 -10.82 -0.15
N MET A 171 -10.81 -10.43 1.11
CA MET A 171 -12.16 -10.10 1.58
C MET A 171 -12.76 -8.92 0.79
N GLY A 172 -11.97 -7.88 0.52
CA GLY A 172 -12.38 -6.75 -0.30
C GLY A 172 -12.73 -7.17 -1.73
N SER A 173 -11.90 -7.99 -2.37
CA SER A 173 -12.15 -8.49 -3.73
C SER A 173 -13.41 -9.35 -3.83
N ILE A 174 -13.66 -10.22 -2.85
CA ILE A 174 -14.90 -11.02 -2.80
C ILE A 174 -16.12 -10.10 -2.69
N LEU A 175 -16.05 -9.06 -1.85
CA LEU A 175 -17.15 -8.11 -1.70
C LEU A 175 -17.40 -7.34 -3.01
N SER A 176 -16.34 -6.87 -3.67
CA SER A 176 -16.42 -6.27 -5.01
C SER A 176 -17.15 -7.18 -5.99
N MET A 177 -16.75 -8.45 -6.05
CA MET A 177 -17.35 -9.42 -6.97
C MET A 177 -18.86 -9.58 -6.71
N ILE A 178 -19.28 -9.71 -5.46
CA ILE A 178 -20.70 -9.83 -5.08
C ILE A 178 -21.48 -8.57 -5.51
N VAL A 179 -20.93 -7.39 -5.21
CA VAL A 179 -21.58 -6.10 -5.50
C VAL A 179 -21.67 -5.87 -7.01
N SER A 180 -20.65 -6.27 -7.78
CA SER A 180 -20.59 -6.08 -9.23
C SER A 180 -21.69 -6.81 -10.02
N VAL A 181 -22.35 -7.81 -9.41
CA VAL A 181 -23.49 -8.53 -10.03
C VAL A 181 -24.72 -7.62 -10.18
N ILE A 182 -24.82 -6.52 -9.42
CA ILE A 182 -25.95 -5.60 -9.49
C ILE A 182 -25.70 -4.57 -10.62
N PRO A 183 -26.51 -4.55 -11.70
CA PRO A 183 -26.30 -3.62 -12.80
C PRO A 183 -26.39 -2.17 -12.34
N VAL A 184 -25.44 -1.33 -12.77
CA VAL A 184 -25.35 0.13 -12.51
C VAL A 184 -25.16 0.51 -11.04
N ILE A 185 -25.99 0.00 -10.12
CA ILE A 185 -25.90 0.29 -8.68
C ILE A 185 -24.64 -0.39 -8.09
N GLY A 186 -24.29 -1.59 -8.57
CA GLY A 186 -23.12 -2.32 -8.12
C GLY A 186 -21.84 -1.52 -8.29
N SER A 187 -21.59 -0.95 -9.47
CA SER A 187 -20.38 -0.17 -9.73
C SER A 187 -20.29 1.10 -8.86
N VAL A 188 -21.43 1.74 -8.56
CA VAL A 188 -21.48 2.89 -7.64
C VAL A 188 -21.11 2.47 -6.22
N ILE A 189 -21.68 1.36 -5.73
CA ILE A 189 -21.36 0.83 -4.40
C ILE A 189 -19.89 0.40 -4.33
N GLU A 190 -19.38 -0.27 -5.36
CA GLU A 190 -17.97 -0.67 -5.46
C GLU A 190 -17.04 0.54 -5.37
N MET A 191 -17.34 1.61 -6.12
CA MET A 191 -16.59 2.86 -6.04
C MET A 191 -16.61 3.46 -4.62
N ILE A 192 -17.78 3.51 -3.97
CA ILE A 192 -17.90 4.01 -2.59
C ILE A 192 -17.05 3.15 -1.64
N LEU A 193 -17.14 1.83 -1.75
CA LEU A 193 -16.39 0.92 -0.90
C LEU A 193 -14.88 1.08 -1.10
N TYR A 194 -14.43 1.13 -2.36
CA TYR A 194 -13.02 1.20 -2.71
C TYR A 194 -12.37 2.54 -2.34
N PHE A 195 -13.05 3.65 -2.55
CA PHE A 195 -12.48 4.99 -2.35
C PHE A 195 -12.80 5.63 -1.00
N LEU A 196 -13.95 5.29 -0.39
CA LEU A 196 -14.44 5.98 0.81
C LEU A 196 -14.39 5.12 2.07
N VAL A 197 -14.40 3.79 1.96
CA VAL A 197 -14.55 2.91 3.13
C VAL A 197 -13.31 2.06 3.38
N PHE A 198 -12.93 1.23 2.42
CA PHE A 198 -11.86 0.25 2.60
C PHE A 198 -10.47 0.82 2.88
N PRO A 199 -10.03 1.97 2.32
CA PRO A 199 -8.70 2.47 2.57
C PRO A 199 -8.43 2.73 4.05
N VAL A 200 -9.34 3.45 4.73
CA VAL A 200 -9.16 3.75 6.15
C VAL A 200 -9.46 2.55 7.04
N ILE A 201 -10.45 1.71 6.70
CA ILE A 201 -10.73 0.48 7.46
C ILE A 201 -9.52 -0.45 7.42
N GLY A 202 -8.90 -0.61 6.25
CA GLY A 202 -7.67 -1.40 6.11
C GLY A 202 -6.53 -0.83 6.95
N ALA A 203 -6.30 0.48 6.88
CA ALA A 203 -5.28 1.15 7.69
C ALA A 203 -5.49 0.93 9.20
N LEU A 204 -6.71 1.16 9.70
CA LEU A 204 -7.07 1.00 11.10
C LEU A 204 -6.93 -0.45 11.56
N ALA A 205 -7.38 -1.40 10.74
CA ALA A 205 -7.31 -2.82 11.04
C ALA A 205 -5.85 -3.26 11.18
N VAL A 206 -4.95 -2.82 10.28
CA VAL A 206 -3.52 -3.14 10.33
C VAL A 206 -2.84 -2.47 11.53
N LEU A 207 -3.17 -1.21 11.81
CA LEU A 207 -2.63 -0.47 12.96
C LEU A 207 -3.06 -1.11 14.28
N HIS A 208 -4.34 -1.42 14.44
CA HIS A 208 -4.86 -2.10 15.64
C HIS A 208 -4.23 -3.49 15.80
N TYR A 209 -4.11 -4.25 14.72
CA TYR A 209 -3.45 -5.55 14.74
C TYR A 209 -1.99 -5.44 15.19
N THR A 210 -1.23 -4.52 14.59
CA THR A 210 0.19 -4.27 14.93
C THR A 210 0.36 -3.85 16.38
N ARG A 211 -0.54 -3.02 16.90
CA ARG A 211 -0.56 -2.61 18.32
C ARG A 211 -0.61 -3.82 19.25
N SER A 212 -1.34 -4.87 18.86
CA SER A 212 -1.56 -6.08 19.66
C SER A 212 -0.48 -7.16 19.57
N LEU A 213 0.48 -7.04 18.64
CA LEU A 213 1.64 -7.95 18.48
C LEU A 213 2.73 -7.72 19.54
#